data_AF-A0A1V6KCB3-F1
#
_entry.id   AF-A0A1V6KCB3-F1
#
_cell.length_a   1.000
_cell.length_b   1.000
_cell.length_c   1.000
_cell.angle_alpha   90.00
_cell.angle_beta   90.00
_cell.angle_gamma   90.00
#
_symmetry.space_group_name_H-M   'P 1'
#
loop_
_entity.id
_entity.type
_entity.pdbx_description
1 polymer ?
#
loop_
_entity_poly.entity_id
_entity_poly.type
_entity_poly.pdbx_seq_one_letter_code
_entity_poly.pdbx_strand_id
1 'polypeptide(L)'
;MNCGRKSNWEKTKWTLQELKKRTNIRIHTDLLAGLPGENYASVLNGLNEVCATLPDAVQLGILKILPDTPMQKIASELNYKWLSQPPYQCLSSDALSFEEIQQLENFAKLLNLYWNKEEHKSMWQEMLQTQSATDILTALQQKHQELGYELHSLSKAKRNAVIADICVAGGRRPSAKK
;
A
#
# COMPACT_ATOMS: atom_id res chain seq x y z
N MET A 1 -14.10 -16.66 2.46
CA MET A 1 -13.75 -17.62 1.39
C MET A 1 -12.30 -17.36 1.01
N ASN A 2 -11.46 -18.39 0.92
CA ASN A 2 -10.04 -18.21 0.58
C ASN A 2 -9.91 -18.26 -0.95
N CYS A 3 -9.16 -17.34 -1.57
CA CYS A 3 -9.00 -17.20 -3.03
C CYS A 3 -8.19 -18.34 -3.70
N GLY A 4 -8.31 -19.58 -3.20
CA GLY A 4 -7.72 -20.80 -3.75
C GLY A 4 -6.19 -20.92 -3.62
N ARG A 5 -5.49 -19.85 -3.26
CA ARG A 5 -4.03 -19.84 -3.12
C ARG A 5 -3.62 -20.24 -1.70
N LYS A 6 -2.86 -21.33 -1.57
CA LYS A 6 -2.13 -21.62 -0.33
C LYS A 6 -0.96 -20.64 -0.20
N SER A 7 -1.15 -19.54 0.52
CA SER A 7 -0.06 -18.64 0.90
C SER A 7 0.39 -18.93 2.33
N ASN A 8 1.69 -18.81 2.58
CA ASN A 8 2.27 -18.80 3.91
C ASN A 8 3.07 -17.51 4.03
N TRP A 9 2.50 -16.54 4.74
CA TRP A 9 3.10 -15.21 4.88
C TRP A 9 4.46 -15.29 5.60
N GLU A 10 4.55 -16.00 6.72
CA GLU A 10 5.81 -16.13 7.47
C GLU A 10 6.96 -16.68 6.63
N LYS A 11 6.69 -17.72 5.83
CA LYS A 11 7.69 -18.26 4.90
C LYS A 11 8.09 -17.24 3.83
N THR A 12 7.12 -16.49 3.31
CA THR A 12 7.35 -15.46 2.28
C THR A 12 8.20 -14.33 2.85
N LYS A 13 7.82 -13.81 4.03
CA LYS A 13 8.54 -12.77 4.77
C LYS A 13 9.97 -13.18 5.06
N TRP A 14 10.19 -14.39 5.57
CA TRP A 14 11.54 -14.92 5.79
C TRP A 14 12.35 -14.98 4.48
N THR A 15 11.74 -15.45 3.40
CA THR A 15 12.40 -15.55 2.09
C THR A 15 12.81 -14.17 1.56
N LEU A 16 11.93 -13.17 1.66
CA LEU A 16 12.21 -11.79 1.25
C LEU A 16 13.40 -11.22 2.02
N GLN A 17 13.42 -11.42 3.34
CA GLN A 17 14.51 -10.96 4.21
C GLN A 17 15.84 -11.64 3.87
N GLU A 18 15.83 -12.95 3.64
CA GLU A 18 17.05 -13.68 3.29
C GLU A 18 17.59 -13.33 1.90
N LEU A 19 16.71 -13.16 0.91
CA LEU A 19 17.10 -12.69 -0.42
C LEU A 19 17.77 -11.31 -0.35
N LYS A 20 17.19 -10.40 0.43
CA LYS A 20 17.73 -9.04 0.61
C LYS A 20 19.08 -9.02 1.33
N LYS A 21 19.28 -9.91 2.31
CA LYS A 21 20.57 -10.01 3.03
C LYS A 21 21.68 -10.64 2.19
N ARG A 22 21.32 -11.64 1.38
CA ARG A 22 22.29 -12.50 0.68
C ARG A 22 22.58 -12.07 -0.76
N THR A 23 21.76 -11.21 -1.33
CA THR A 23 21.84 -10.82 -2.74
C THR A 23 21.61 -9.33 -2.92
N ASN A 24 22.03 -8.80 -4.07
CA ASN A 24 21.71 -7.45 -4.53
C ASN A 24 20.52 -7.44 -5.51
N ILE A 25 19.69 -8.48 -5.50
CA ILE A 25 18.53 -8.55 -6.40
C ILE A 25 17.49 -7.54 -5.93
N ARG A 26 16.95 -6.79 -6.89
CA ARG A 26 15.84 -5.87 -6.62
C ARG A 26 14.57 -6.65 -6.34
N ILE A 27 13.94 -6.37 -5.20
CA ILE A 27 12.73 -7.08 -4.76
C ILE A 27 11.53 -6.17 -4.96
N HIS A 28 10.59 -6.62 -5.78
CA HIS A 28 9.31 -5.96 -6.00
C HIS A 28 8.22 -6.83 -5.38
N THR A 29 7.35 -6.23 -4.56
CA THR A 29 6.26 -6.93 -3.90
C THR A 29 4.91 -6.42 -4.39
N ASP A 30 4.03 -7.33 -4.77
CA ASP A 30 2.65 -7.03 -5.15
C ASP A 30 1.69 -7.40 -4.01
N LEU A 31 0.86 -6.43 -3.62
CA LEU A 31 -0.27 -6.58 -2.72
C LEU A 31 -1.54 -6.28 -3.50
N LEU A 32 -2.52 -7.18 -3.43
CA LEU A 32 -3.80 -7.04 -4.13
C LEU A 32 -4.91 -6.83 -3.10
N ALA A 33 -5.70 -5.77 -3.27
CA ALA A 33 -6.83 -5.45 -2.40
C ALA A 33 -8.17 -5.72 -3.08
N GLY A 34 -9.17 -6.10 -2.29
CA GLY A 34 -10.55 -6.34 -2.74
C GLY A 34 -10.86 -7.81 -3.00
N LEU A 35 -10.13 -8.72 -2.35
CA LEU A 35 -10.42 -10.15 -2.37
C LEU A 35 -11.70 -10.47 -1.57
N PRO A 36 -12.36 -11.62 -1.84
CA PRO A 36 -13.55 -12.06 -1.10
C PRO A 36 -13.39 -12.06 0.43
N GLY A 37 -14.19 -11.25 1.11
CA GLY A 37 -14.17 -11.08 2.57
C GLY A 37 -12.98 -10.31 3.13
N GLU A 38 -12.14 -9.72 2.28
CA GLU A 38 -11.01 -8.89 2.70
C GLU A 38 -11.51 -7.48 3.06
N ASN A 39 -11.48 -7.16 4.36
CA ASN A 39 -11.85 -5.84 4.85
C ASN A 39 -10.69 -4.85 4.82
N TYR A 40 -11.00 -3.56 4.98
CA TYR A 40 -10.03 -2.47 4.89
C TYR A 40 -8.86 -2.62 5.87
N ALA A 41 -9.14 -2.95 7.13
CA ALA A 41 -8.12 -3.16 8.15
C ALA A 41 -7.13 -4.29 7.80
N SER A 42 -7.62 -5.37 7.17
CA SER A 42 -6.78 -6.47 6.68
C SER A 42 -5.82 -6.01 5.58
N VAL A 43 -6.31 -5.20 4.63
CA VAL A 43 -5.45 -4.63 3.57
C VAL A 43 -4.38 -3.72 4.16
N LEU A 44 -4.75 -2.85 5.10
CA LEU A 44 -3.81 -1.96 5.78
C LEU A 44 -2.76 -2.74 6.55
N ASN A 45 -3.16 -3.80 7.25
CA ASN A 45 -2.22 -4.68 7.94
C ASN A 45 -1.25 -5.33 6.95
N GLY A 46 -1.75 -5.91 5.86
CA GLY A 46 -0.90 -6.51 4.81
C GLY A 46 0.10 -5.50 4.23
N LEU A 47 -0.33 -4.26 3.98
CA LEU A 47 0.55 -3.20 3.50
C LEU A 47 1.64 -2.86 4.52
N ASN A 48 1.28 -2.74 5.80
CA ASN A 48 2.24 -2.50 6.88
C ASN A 48 3.27 -3.62 6.99
N GLU A 49 2.82 -4.87 6.93
CA GLU A 49 3.70 -6.04 6.99
C GLU A 49 4.66 -6.11 5.80
N VAL A 50 4.18 -5.84 4.58
CA VAL A 50 5.01 -5.81 3.37
C VAL A 50 6.05 -4.70 3.46
N CYS A 51 5.65 -3.46 3.78
CA CYS A 51 6.56 -2.33 3.88
C CYS A 51 7.62 -2.53 4.98
N ALA A 52 7.29 -3.21 6.08
CA ALA A 52 8.25 -3.55 7.14
C ALA A 52 9.37 -4.49 6.66
N THR A 53 9.18 -5.22 5.56
CA THR A 53 10.26 -6.00 4.91
C THR A 53 11.19 -5.14 4.04
N LEU A 54 10.85 -3.86 3.86
CA LEU A 54 11.61 -2.86 3.12
C LEU A 54 11.95 -3.29 1.67
N PRO A 55 11.00 -3.77 0.85
CA PRO A 55 11.28 -4.12 -0.54
C PRO A 55 11.69 -2.87 -1.35
N ASP A 56 12.36 -3.07 -2.48
CA ASP A 56 12.77 -1.95 -3.35
C ASP A 56 11.59 -1.27 -4.03
N ALA A 57 10.49 -2.02 -4.26
CA ALA A 57 9.23 -1.47 -4.73
C ALA A 57 8.03 -2.20 -4.12
N VAL A 58 6.97 -1.44 -3.85
CA VAL A 58 5.67 -1.95 -3.41
C VAL A 58 4.61 -1.54 -4.42
N GLN A 59 3.86 -2.52 -4.91
CA GLN A 59 2.69 -2.32 -5.74
C GLN A 59 1.45 -2.68 -4.93
N LEU A 60 0.59 -1.70 -4.66
CA LEU A 60 -0.76 -1.93 -4.16
C LEU A 60 -1.71 -1.84 -5.35
N GLY A 61 -2.32 -2.97 -5.72
CA GLY A 61 -3.27 -3.08 -6.81
C GLY A 61 -4.69 -3.29 -6.29
N ILE A 62 -5.67 -2.71 -6.99
CA ILE A 62 -7.09 -3.02 -6.77
C ILE A 62 -7.48 -4.20 -7.67
N LEU A 63 -8.24 -5.14 -7.13
CA LEU A 63 -8.72 -6.32 -7.84
C LEU A 63 -9.40 -5.92 -9.16
N LYS A 64 -9.05 -6.64 -10.24
CA LYS A 64 -9.69 -6.53 -11.54
C LYS A 64 -10.57 -7.76 -11.77
N ILE A 65 -11.82 -7.53 -12.13
CA ILE A 65 -12.82 -8.59 -12.34
C ILE A 65 -12.88 -8.88 -13.83
N LEU A 66 -11.96 -9.74 -14.28
CA LEU A 66 -11.81 -10.07 -15.70
C LEU A 66 -12.98 -10.95 -16.19
N PRO A 67 -13.46 -10.74 -17.42
CA PRO A 67 -14.50 -11.57 -18.02
C PRO A 67 -14.07 -13.03 -18.11
N ASP A 68 -15.04 -13.93 -17.99
CA ASP A 68 -14.87 -15.38 -18.12
C ASP A 68 -13.92 -16.02 -17.08
N THR A 69 -13.72 -15.35 -15.94
CA THR A 69 -12.94 -15.88 -14.82
C THR A 69 -13.83 -16.33 -13.65
N PRO A 70 -13.37 -17.27 -12.79
CA PRO A 70 -14.11 -17.64 -11.58
C PRO A 70 -14.43 -16.43 -10.68
N MET A 71 -13.54 -15.43 -10.68
CA MET A 71 -13.73 -14.21 -9.89
C MET A 71 -14.93 -13.40 -10.37
N GLN A 72 -15.28 -13.41 -11.66
CA GLN A 72 -16.47 -12.73 -12.17
C GLN A 72 -17.75 -13.31 -11.56
N LYS A 73 -17.85 -14.65 -11.50
CA LYS A 73 -18.99 -15.34 -10.89
C LYS A 73 -19.09 -15.00 -9.39
N ILE A 74 -17.97 -15.08 -8.67
CA ILE A 74 -17.90 -14.73 -7.24
C ILE A 74 -18.33 -13.27 -7.02
N ALA A 75 -17.84 -12.35 -7.85
CA ALA A 75 -18.17 -10.94 -7.78
C ALA A 75 -19.68 -10.67 -7.99
N SER A 76 -20.30 -11.36 -8.95
CA SER A 76 -21.74 -11.31 -9.17
C SER A 76 -22.53 -11.84 -7.97
N GLU A 77 -22.11 -12.98 -7.40
CA GLU A 77 -22.78 -13.61 -6.25
C GLU A 77 -22.65 -12.77 -4.96
N LEU A 78 -21.51 -12.11 -4.78
CA LEU A 78 -21.21 -11.27 -3.62
C LEU A 78 -21.56 -9.79 -3.83
N ASN A 79 -22.29 -9.44 -4.90
CA ASN A 79 -22.77 -8.09 -5.19
C ASN A 79 -21.67 -7.01 -5.32
N TYR A 80 -20.50 -7.38 -5.85
CA TYR A 80 -19.43 -6.43 -6.13
C TYR A 80 -19.90 -5.39 -7.17
N LYS A 81 -19.25 -4.22 -7.18
CA LYS A 81 -19.36 -3.25 -8.27
C LYS A 81 -18.00 -3.14 -8.95
N TRP A 82 -17.99 -3.18 -10.28
CA TRP A 82 -16.76 -3.08 -11.07
C TRP A 82 -17.04 -2.49 -12.45
N LEU A 83 -15.98 -2.06 -13.14
CA LEU A 83 -16.09 -1.59 -14.52
C LEU A 83 -16.35 -2.77 -15.47
N SER A 84 -17.42 -2.69 -16.27
CA SER A 84 -17.76 -3.72 -17.26
C SER A 84 -16.84 -3.74 -18.49
N GLN A 85 -16.00 -2.73 -18.63
CA GLN A 85 -15.01 -2.57 -19.71
C GLN A 85 -13.60 -2.40 -19.10
N PRO A 86 -12.52 -2.61 -19.89
CA PRO A 86 -11.16 -2.36 -19.42
C PRO A 86 -11.02 -0.98 -18.76
N PRO A 87 -10.37 -0.86 -17.60
CA PRO A 87 -9.47 -1.84 -16.99
C PRO A 87 -10.13 -2.88 -16.04
N TYR A 88 -11.45 -3.03 -16.05
CA TYR A 88 -12.22 -3.99 -15.24
C TYR A 88 -12.06 -3.85 -13.72
N GLN A 89 -11.77 -2.64 -13.27
CA GLN A 89 -11.43 -2.38 -11.88
C GLN A 89 -12.64 -2.57 -10.95
N CYS A 90 -12.41 -3.21 -9.80
CA CYS A 90 -13.34 -3.24 -8.68
C CYS A 90 -13.53 -1.83 -8.11
N LEU A 91 -14.80 -1.42 -7.97
CA LEU A 91 -15.23 -0.15 -7.39
C LEU A 91 -15.77 -0.34 -5.97
N SER A 92 -16.28 -1.53 -5.63
CA SER A 92 -16.61 -1.93 -4.26
C SER A 92 -16.70 -3.46 -4.19
N SER A 93 -16.33 -4.03 -3.04
CA SER A 93 -16.45 -5.47 -2.77
C SER A 93 -17.54 -5.77 -1.75
N ASP A 94 -17.62 -7.01 -1.29
CA ASP A 94 -18.48 -7.42 -0.17
C ASP A 94 -18.03 -6.86 1.18
N ALA A 95 -16.78 -6.38 1.27
CA ALA A 95 -16.16 -5.93 2.51
C ALA A 95 -15.40 -4.60 2.41
N LEU A 96 -15.37 -3.97 1.22
CA LEU A 96 -14.77 -2.66 0.97
C LEU A 96 -15.74 -1.72 0.28
N SER A 97 -15.89 -0.51 0.84
CA SER A 97 -16.65 0.57 0.23
C SER A 97 -15.88 1.22 -0.94
N PHE A 98 -16.59 2.04 -1.73
CA PHE A 98 -15.96 2.80 -2.80
C PHE A 98 -14.91 3.79 -2.27
N GLU A 99 -15.22 4.47 -1.16
CA GLU A 99 -14.32 5.40 -0.48
C GLU A 99 -13.07 4.71 0.04
N GLU A 100 -13.21 3.50 0.61
CA GLU A 100 -12.07 2.69 1.06
C GLU A 100 -11.19 2.27 -0.11
N ILE A 101 -11.77 1.83 -1.23
CA ILE A 101 -11.02 1.51 -2.44
C ILE A 101 -10.30 2.75 -2.97
N GLN A 102 -10.96 3.90 -3.05
CA GLN A 102 -10.34 5.16 -3.48
C GLN A 102 -9.17 5.55 -2.56
N GLN A 103 -9.31 5.33 -1.26
CA GLN A 103 -8.24 5.59 -0.30
C GLN A 103 -7.03 4.66 -0.52
N LEU A 104 -7.27 3.38 -0.80
CA LEU A 104 -6.20 2.44 -1.15
C LEU A 104 -5.50 2.82 -2.46
N GLU A 105 -6.23 3.34 -3.45
CA GLU A 105 -5.63 3.89 -4.67
C GLU A 105 -4.75 5.11 -4.39
N ASN A 106 -5.16 5.98 -3.47
CA ASN A 106 -4.34 7.13 -3.06
C ASN A 106 -3.04 6.67 -2.39
N PHE A 107 -3.10 5.64 -1.54
CA PHE A 107 -1.91 5.00 -0.99
C PHE A 107 -1.02 4.39 -2.09
N ALA A 108 -1.59 3.71 -3.08
CA ALA A 108 -0.83 3.18 -4.22
C ALA A 108 -0.10 4.29 -5.00
N LYS A 109 -0.75 5.44 -5.22
CA LYS A 109 -0.13 6.62 -5.86
C LYS A 109 1.00 7.19 -5.01
N LEU A 110 0.81 7.30 -3.69
CA LEU A 110 1.84 7.79 -2.77
C LEU A 110 3.05 6.86 -2.69
N LEU A 111 2.84 5.55 -2.68
CA LEU A 111 3.94 4.57 -2.79
C LEU A 111 4.73 4.79 -4.08
N ASN A 112 4.05 5.01 -5.21
CA ASN A 112 4.71 5.32 -6.48
C ASN A 112 5.49 6.64 -6.47
N LEU A 113 4.99 7.65 -5.75
CA LEU A 113 5.63 8.95 -5.66
C LEU A 113 6.82 8.98 -4.71
N TYR A 114 6.77 8.25 -3.60
CA TYR A 114 7.76 8.38 -2.52
C TYR A 114 8.57 7.11 -2.26
N TRP A 115 7.92 5.95 -2.26
CA TRP A 115 8.61 4.68 -1.99
C TRP A 115 9.37 4.20 -3.23
N ASN A 116 8.66 4.01 -4.35
CA ASN A 116 9.18 3.40 -5.57
C ASN A 116 10.15 4.32 -6.36
N LYS A 117 10.33 5.57 -5.92
CA LYS A 117 11.40 6.44 -6.41
C LYS A 117 12.75 6.12 -5.79
N GLU A 118 12.77 5.41 -4.66
CA GLU A 118 13.98 4.98 -3.97
C GLU A 118 14.91 6.13 -3.55
N GLU A 119 14.42 7.37 -3.54
CA GLU A 119 15.18 8.59 -3.23
C GLU A 119 15.46 8.75 -1.72
N HIS A 120 14.66 8.07 -0.87
CA HIS A 120 14.61 8.33 0.58
C HIS A 120 14.64 7.05 1.43
N LYS A 121 15.36 6.00 0.98
CA LYS A 121 15.36 4.68 1.66
C LYS A 121 15.68 4.77 3.17
N SER A 122 16.64 5.59 3.57
CA SER A 122 17.02 5.75 4.98
C SER A 122 15.92 6.40 5.82
N MET A 123 15.23 7.41 5.29
CA MET A 123 14.11 8.07 5.99
C MET A 123 12.94 7.11 6.20
N TRP A 124 12.61 6.30 5.19
CA TRP A 124 11.59 5.25 5.34
C TRP A 124 11.98 4.23 6.42
N GLN A 125 13.24 3.78 6.42
CA GLN A 125 13.76 2.87 7.44
C GLN A 125 13.67 3.45 8.86
N GLU A 126 13.96 4.73 9.02
CA GLU A 126 13.86 5.43 10.30
C GLU A 126 12.41 5.58 10.75
N MET A 127 11.53 6.11 9.89
CA MET A 127 10.12 6.32 10.23
C MET A 127 9.38 5.02 10.57
N LEU A 128 9.69 3.92 9.88
CA LEU A 128 9.09 2.61 10.12
C LEU A 128 9.49 1.98 11.46
N GLN A 129 10.46 2.55 12.20
CA GLN A 129 10.78 2.11 13.57
C GLN A 129 9.76 2.60 14.59
N THR A 130 9.03 3.68 14.30
CA THR A 130 8.14 4.33 15.26
C THR A 130 6.69 4.43 14.77
N GLN A 131 6.45 4.24 13.47
CA GLN A 131 5.15 4.39 12.83
C GLN A 131 4.87 3.26 11.85
N SER A 132 3.58 3.00 11.58
CA SER A 132 3.19 2.08 10.52
C SER A 132 3.34 2.73 9.14
N ALA A 133 3.46 1.93 8.08
CA ALA A 133 3.53 2.46 6.71
C ALA A 133 2.26 3.24 6.35
N THR A 134 1.09 2.75 6.80
CA THR A 134 -0.20 3.42 6.57
C THR A 134 -0.31 4.75 7.29
N ASP A 135 0.27 4.91 8.48
CA ASP A 135 0.32 6.20 9.18
C ASP A 135 1.17 7.21 8.39
N ILE A 136 2.35 6.78 7.92
CA ILE A 136 3.24 7.63 7.13
C ILE A 136 2.57 8.04 5.81
N LEU A 137 1.90 7.11 5.12
CA LEU A 137 1.15 7.39 3.90
C LEU A 137 -0.02 8.36 4.15
N THR A 138 -0.73 8.21 5.27
CA THR A 138 -1.79 9.14 5.67
C THR A 138 -1.24 10.54 5.92
N ALA A 139 -0.10 10.66 6.61
CA ALA A 139 0.56 11.93 6.86
C ALA A 139 1.05 12.59 5.55
N LEU A 140 1.60 11.80 4.63
CA LEU A 140 1.96 12.28 3.28
C LEU A 140 0.74 12.80 2.53
N GLN A 141 -0.39 12.07 2.56
CA GLN A 141 -1.62 12.48 1.90
C GLN A 141 -2.16 13.80 2.47
N GLN A 142 -2.20 13.92 3.80
CA GLN A 142 -2.63 15.13 4.47
C GLN A 142 -1.73 16.31 4.07
N LYS A 143 -0.41 16.10 4.03
CA LYS A 143 0.53 17.15 3.61
C LYS A 143 0.33 17.58 2.16
N HIS A 144 -0.02 16.65 1.27
CA HIS A 144 -0.39 16.98 -0.11
C HIS A 144 -1.66 17.82 -0.18
N GLN A 145 -2.68 17.48 0.61
CA GLN A 145 -3.92 18.26 0.70
C GLN A 145 -3.65 19.69 1.19
N GLU A 146 -2.84 19.84 2.25
CA GLU A 146 -2.44 21.15 2.80
C GLU A 146 -1.69 22.02 1.77
N LEU A 147 -0.85 21.41 0.94
CA LEU A 147 -0.04 22.10 -0.06
C LEU A 147 -0.74 22.24 -1.42
N GLY A 148 -1.95 21.68 -1.58
CA GLY A 148 -2.64 21.62 -2.87
C GLY A 148 -1.88 20.82 -3.93
N TYR A 149 -1.10 19.82 -3.52
CA TYR A 149 -0.37 18.95 -4.42
C TYR A 149 -1.24 17.76 -4.81
N GLU A 150 -1.31 17.50 -6.11
CA GLU A 150 -1.95 16.30 -6.62
C GLU A 150 -1.05 15.07 -6.43
N LEU A 151 -1.67 13.90 -6.24
CA LEU A 151 -0.98 12.61 -6.10
C LEU A 151 -0.48 12.04 -7.44
N HIS A 152 0.03 12.91 -8.31
CA HIS A 152 0.73 12.56 -9.54
C HIS A 152 2.14 13.17 -9.52
N SER A 153 2.83 13.21 -10.66
CA SER A 153 4.20 13.74 -10.84
C SER A 153 4.53 15.02 -10.03
N LEU A 154 5.32 14.84 -8.96
CA LEU A 154 6.01 15.95 -8.27
C LEU A 154 7.46 16.06 -8.73
N SER A 155 8.08 17.23 -8.54
CA SER A 155 9.53 17.37 -8.68
C SER A 155 10.27 16.72 -7.50
N LYS A 156 11.51 16.31 -7.70
CA LYS A 156 12.35 15.75 -6.62
C LYS A 156 12.51 16.72 -5.45
N ALA A 157 12.69 18.01 -5.73
CA ALA A 157 12.79 19.04 -4.70
C ALA A 157 11.53 19.13 -3.83
N LYS A 158 10.33 19.08 -4.44
CA LYS A 158 9.07 19.07 -3.69
C LYS A 158 8.90 17.79 -2.86
N ARG A 159 9.24 16.63 -3.42
CA ARG A 159 9.22 15.36 -2.68
C ARG A 159 10.14 15.39 -1.46
N ASN A 160 11.37 15.86 -1.64
CA ASN A 160 12.34 16.01 -0.56
C ASN A 160 11.80 16.88 0.58
N ALA A 161 11.21 18.03 0.25
CA ALA A 161 10.65 18.93 1.26
C ALA A 161 9.49 18.27 2.04
N VAL A 162 8.58 17.59 1.34
CA VAL A 162 7.43 16.92 1.97
C VAL A 162 7.89 15.79 2.89
N ILE A 163 8.74 14.87 2.41
CA ILE A 163 9.11 13.69 3.21
C ILE A 163 10.00 14.07 4.41
N ALA A 164 10.84 15.11 4.27
CA ALA A 164 11.63 15.62 5.39
C ALA A 164 10.74 16.17 6.52
N ASP A 165 9.66 16.87 6.18
CA ASP A 165 8.69 17.39 7.17
C ASP A 165 8.01 16.26 7.94
N ILE A 166 7.57 15.20 7.24
CA ILE A 166 6.98 14.01 7.86
C ILE A 166 7.98 13.30 8.78
N CYS A 167 9.24 13.17 8.36
CA CYS A 167 10.29 12.53 9.14
C CYS A 167 10.54 13.28 10.47
N VAL A 168 10.60 14.61 10.44
CA VAL A 168 10.80 15.44 11.64
C VAL A 168 9.60 15.37 12.58
N ALA A 169 8.37 15.38 12.03
CA ALA A 169 7.16 15.24 12.83
C ALA A 169 7.08 13.87 13.55
N GLY A 170 7.54 12.80 12.89
CA GLY A 170 7.60 11.46 13.45
C GLY A 170 8.61 11.26 14.59
N GLY A 171 9.64 12.11 14.68
CA GLY A 171 10.65 12.09 15.75
C GLY A 171 10.21 12.76 17.06
N ARG A 172 9.08 13.49 17.08
CA ARG A 172 8.53 14.14 18.28
C ARG A 172 7.29 13.41 18.80
N ARG A 173 7.48 12.30 19.52
CA ARG A 173 6.56 11.90 20.60
C ARG A 173 7.31 12.04 21.93
N PRO A 174 7.05 13.09 22.75
CA PRO A 174 7.51 13.07 24.12
C PRO A 174 6.74 11.97 24.87
N SER A 175 7.48 11.12 25.58
CA SER A 175 6.92 10.19 26.54
C SER A 175 6.11 10.96 27.59
N ALA A 176 4.79 10.93 27.51
CA ALA A 176 3.94 11.29 28.63
C ALA A 176 3.96 10.13 29.62
N LYS A 177 4.98 10.09 30.49
CA LYS A 177 4.88 9.40 31.77
C LYS A 177 4.22 10.36 32.75
N LYS A 178 3.00 10.04 33.16
CA LYS A 178 2.49 10.38 34.49
C LYS A 178 2.67 9.15 35.37
#